data_AF-A0A945HJY3-F1
#
_entry.id   AF-A0A945HJY3-F1
#
_cell.length_a   1.000
_cell.length_b   1.000
_cell.length_c   1.000
_cell.angle_alpha   90.00
_cell.angle_beta   90.00
_cell.angle_gamma   90.00
#
_symmetry.space_group_name_H-M   'P 1'
#
loop_
_entity.id
_entity.type
_entity.pdbx_description
1 polymer ?
#
loop_
_entity_poly.entity_id
_entity_poly.type
_entity_poly.pdbx_seq_one_letter_code
_entity_poly.pdbx_strand_id
1 'polypeptide(L)' 'MKIIGIIPARYKSTRLPGKPLADICGKPMIWHVYQRAIKAKLLDEVYIATDDKRIQDACSQMGLN' A
#
# COMPACT_ATOMS: atom_id res chain seq x y z
N MET A 1 6.38 13.76 -19.48
CA MET A 1 5.15 13.01 -19.11
C MET A 1 5.42 12.34 -17.79
N LYS A 2 4.51 12.42 -16.81
CA LYS A 2 4.67 11.71 -15.53
C LYS A 2 4.00 10.33 -15.59
N ILE A 3 4.64 9.30 -15.06
CA ILE A 3 4.15 7.93 -14.95
C ILE A 3 3.87 7.64 -13.47
N ILE A 4 2.60 7.45 -13.14
CA ILE A 4 2.14 7.26 -11.76
C ILE A 4 1.72 5.80 -11.54
N GLY A 5 2.23 5.19 -10.47
CA GLY A 5 1.79 3.89 -10.00
C GLY A 5 0.70 4.01 -8.92
N ILE A 6 -0.41 3.29 -9.08
CA ILE A 6 -1.47 3.24 -8.07
C ILE A 6 -1.55 1.82 -7.49
N ILE A 7 -1.49 1.71 -6.17
CA ILE A 7 -1.67 0.47 -5.42
C ILE A 7 -3.10 0.46 -4.83
N PRO A 8 -4.05 -0.26 -5.44
CA PRO A 8 -5.38 -0.37 -4.87
C PRO A 8 -5.37 -1.27 -3.63
N ALA A 9 -5.87 -0.77 -2.51
CA ALA A 9 -5.92 -1.48 -1.23
C ALA A 9 -7.31 -1.37 -0.61
N ARG A 10 -8.03 -2.49 -0.52
CA ARG A 10 -9.33 -2.58 0.15
C ARG A 10 -9.27 -3.56 1.31
N TYR A 11 -10.04 -3.28 2.37
CA TYR A 11 -10.05 -4.12 3.57
C TYR A 11 -10.76 -5.46 3.37
N LYS A 12 -11.87 -5.47 2.61
CA LYS A 12 -12.77 -6.63 2.40
C LYS A 12 -12.16 -7.67 1.45
N SER A 13 -11.09 -8.34 1.88
CA SER A 13 -10.58 -9.54 1.21
C SER A 13 -11.32 -10.79 1.73
N THR A 14 -11.73 -11.66 0.81
CA THR A 14 -12.54 -12.85 1.12
C THR A 14 -11.73 -14.00 1.70
N ARG A 15 -10.51 -14.24 1.18
CA ARG A 15 -9.63 -15.35 1.61
C ARG A 15 -8.71 -14.99 2.77
N LEU A 16 -8.34 -13.72 2.90
CA LEU A 16 -7.48 -13.22 3.97
C LEU A 16 -8.02 -11.87 4.44
N PRO A 17 -8.98 -11.84 5.37
CA PRO A 17 -9.58 -10.60 5.86
C PRO A 17 -8.52 -9.61 6.35
N GLY A 18 -8.66 -8.34 5.99
CA GLY A 18 -7.70 -7.30 6.39
C GLY A 18 -6.31 -7.46 5.74
N LYS A 19 -6.18 -8.24 4.66
CA LYS A 19 -4.91 -8.53 3.96
C LYS A 19 -3.93 -7.35 3.87
N PRO A 20 -4.31 -6.12 3.48
CA PRO A 20 -3.36 -5.00 3.41
C PRO A 20 -2.65 -4.69 4.74
N LEU A 21 -3.29 -4.96 5.87
CA LEU A 21 -2.81 -4.75 7.23
C LEU A 21 -2.22 -6.01 7.87
N ALA A 22 -2.24 -7.15 7.17
CA ALA A 22 -1.67 -8.39 7.70
C ALA A 22 -0.17 -8.21 7.96
N ASP A 23 0.30 -8.60 9.15
CA ASP A 23 1.71 -8.51 9.50
C ASP A 23 2.54 -9.50 8.67
N ILE A 24 3.62 -8.98 8.08
CA ILE A 24 4.64 -9.76 7.40
C ILE A 24 5.98 -9.25 7.93
N CYS A 25 6.57 -10.03 8.84
CA CYS A 25 7.86 -9.73 9.45
C CYS A 25 7.91 -8.34 10.14
N GLY A 26 6.86 -7.99 10.91
CA GLY A 26 6.81 -6.73 11.67
C GLY A 26 6.42 -5.49 10.86
N LYS A 27 5.95 -5.67 9.63
CA LYS A 27 5.39 -4.61 8.77
C LYS A 27 4.12 -5.11 8.07
N PRO A 28 3.10 -4.25 7.89
CA PRO A 28 1.88 -4.64 7.19
C PRO A 28 2.17 -4.97 5.73
N MET A 29 1.42 -5.88 5.13
CA MET A 29 1.59 -6.31 3.73
C MET A 29 1.69 -5.12 2.77
N ILE A 30 0.86 -4.08 2.94
CA ILE A 30 0.85 -2.90 2.06
C ILE A 30 2.18 -2.15 2.04
N TRP A 31 2.90 -2.14 3.18
CA TRP A 31 4.23 -1.55 3.28
C TRP A 31 5.20 -2.24 2.32
N HIS A 32 5.20 -3.57 2.30
CA HIS A 32 6.09 -4.34 1.41
C HIS A 32 5.80 -4.07 -0.06
N VAL A 33 4.52 -3.96 -0.44
CA VAL A 33 4.13 -3.65 -1.83
C VAL A 33 4.60 -2.25 -2.22
N TYR A 34 4.35 -1.25 -1.37
CA TYR A 34 4.78 0.13 -1.61
C TYR A 34 6.30 0.23 -1.76
N GLN A 35 7.07 -0.38 -0.84
CA GLN A 35 8.53 -0.38 -0.88
C GLN A 35 9.12 -1.03 -2.14
N ARG A 36 8.40 -1.97 -2.75
CA ARG A 36 8.81 -2.57 -4.02
C ARG A 36 8.43 -1.68 -5.20
N ALA A 37 7.24 -1.09 -5.19
CA ALA A 37 6.76 -0.20 -6.25
C ALA A 37 7.65 1.04 -6.41
N ILE A 38 8.05 1.70 -5.31
CA ILE A 38 8.93 2.89 -5.38
C ILE A 38 10.34 2.62 -5.90
N LYS A 39 10.75 1.34 -6.03
CA LYS A 39 12.05 0.96 -6.63
C LYS A 39 11.98 0.85 -8.15
N ALA A 40 10.79 0.92 -8.74
CA ALA A 40 10.62 0.86 -10.18
C ALA A 40 11.14 2.14 -10.84
N LYS A 41 12.18 2.04 -11.66
CA LYS A 41 12.83 3.20 -12.32
C LYS A 41 11.94 3.95 -13.31
N LEU A 42 10.83 3.35 -13.72
CA LEU A 42 9.89 3.93 -14.68
C LEU A 42 8.72 4.69 -14.02
N LEU A 43 8.56 4.57 -12.70
CA LEU A 43 7.51 5.28 -11.98
C LEU A 43 8.10 6.54 -11.36
N ASP A 44 7.48 7.68 -11.64
CA ASP A 44 7.85 8.95 -11.03
C ASP A 44 7.29 9.04 -9.60
N GLU A 45 6.07 8.53 -9.40
CA GLU A 45 5.34 8.59 -8.13
C GLU A 45 4.50 7.33 -7.91
N VAL A 46 4.28 6.96 -6.65
CA VAL A 46 3.46 5.82 -6.24
C VAL A 46 2.50 6.25 -5.14
N TYR A 47 1.22 5.89 -5.29
CA TYR A 47 0.16 6.20 -4.33
C TYR A 47 -0.65 4.95 -3.97
N ILE A 48 -1.18 4.92 -2.76
CA ILE A 48 -2.09 3.89 -2.28
C ILE A 48 -3.53 4.43 -2.36
N ALA A 49 -4.36 3.79 -3.18
CA ALA A 49 -5.78 4.11 -3.27
C ALA A 49 -6.58 3.18 -2.36
N THR A 50 -7.15 3.73 -1.29
CA THR A 50 -7.95 2.97 -0.32
C THR A 50 -9.22 3.72 0.08
N ASP A 51 -10.29 2.96 0.31
CA ASP A 51 -11.57 3.41 0.87
C ASP A 51 -11.65 3.18 2.38
N ASP A 52 -10.65 2.53 2.98
CA ASP A 52 -10.67 2.12 4.39
C ASP A 52 -9.73 2.96 5.25
N LYS A 53 -10.30 3.62 6.26
CA LYS A 53 -9.57 4.52 7.16
C LYS A 53 -8.41 3.83 7.88
N ARG A 54 -8.54 2.55 8.23
CA ARG A 54 -7.47 1.80 8.92
C ARG A 54 -6.26 1.60 8.04
N ILE A 55 -6.48 1.38 6.74
CA ILE A 55 -5.39 1.28 5.75
C ILE A 55 -4.73 2.64 5.59
N GLN A 56 -5.52 3.71 5.43
CA GLN A 56 -5.00 5.08 5.33
C GLN A 56 -4.14 5.45 6.54
N ASP A 57 -4.60 5.15 7.75
CA ASP A 57 -3.90 5.50 8.99
C ASP A 57 -2.58 4.73 9.12
N ALA A 58 -2.57 3.43 8.81
CA ALA A 58 -1.35 2.63 8.79
C ALA A 58 -0.32 3.15 7.76
N CYS A 59 -0.80 3.57 6.59
CA CYS A 59 0.05 4.18 5.56
C CYS A 59 0.63 5.52 6.05
N SER A 60 -0.21 6.38 6.62
CA SER A 60 0.18 7.71 7.12
C SER A 60 1.23 7.63 8.24
N GLN A 61 1.06 6.69 9.19
CA GLN A 61 2.03 6.47 10.28
C GLN A 61 3.40 6.01 9.80
N MET A 62 3.47 5.42 8.60
CA MET A 62 4.71 4.90 8.01
C MET A 62 5.24 5.79 6.87
N GLY A 63 4.61 6.95 6.61
CA GLY A 63 5.00 7.85 5.53
C GLY A 63 4.79 7.26 4.13
N LEU A 64 3.78 6.41 3.95
CA LEU A 64 3.39 5.88 2.63
C LEU A 64 2.36 6.82 1.99
N ASN A 65 2.55 7.14 0.71
CA ASN A 65 1.65 7.98 -0.10
C ASN A 65 0.42 7.22 -0.59
#